data_AF-A0A7C7EH75-F1
#
_entry.id   AF-A0A7C7EH75-F1
#
_cell.length_a   1.000
_cell.length_b   1.000
_cell.length_c   1.000
_cell.angle_alpha   90.00
_cell.angle_beta   90.00
_cell.angle_gamma   90.00
#
_symmetry.space_group_name_H-M   'P 1'
#
loop_
_entity.id
_entity.type
_entity.pdbx_description
1 polymer ?
#
loop_
_entity_poly.entity_id
_entity_poly.type
_entity_poly.pdbx_seq_one_letter_code
_entity_poly.pdbx_strand_id
1 'polypeptide(L)'
;VMLFVNAKLTLICVIIGVIIIVITRTVSLGSILGMAFAPFVAIIFIRPLTLNFFLFTLFLASMSIFRHKDNIKRLIKGIENKF
;
A
#
# COMPACT_ATOMS: atom_id res chain seq x y z
N VAL A 1 -8.56 8.86 1.40
CA VAL A 1 -7.90 9.62 2.51
C VAL A 1 -6.58 10.23 2.06
N MET A 2 -5.56 9.45 1.65
CA MET A 2 -4.27 10.05 1.21
C MET A 2 -4.38 10.98 -0.01
N LEU A 3 -5.38 10.79 -0.89
CA LEU A 3 -5.60 11.67 -2.05
C LEU A 3 -5.89 13.13 -1.66
N PHE A 4 -6.58 13.34 -0.55
CA PHE A 4 -6.88 14.68 -0.01
C PHE A 4 -5.68 15.34 0.67
N VAL A 5 -4.72 14.53 1.11
CA VAL A 5 -3.51 14.99 1.81
C VAL A 5 -2.40 15.29 0.80
N ASN A 6 -2.18 14.38 -0.15
CA ASN A 6 -1.17 14.55 -1.18
C ASN A 6 -1.49 13.68 -2.42
N ALA A 7 -2.02 14.32 -3.46
CA ALA A 7 -2.41 13.65 -4.70
C ALA A 7 -1.22 13.00 -5.40
N LYS A 8 -0.03 13.64 -5.39
CA LYS A 8 1.20 13.08 -6.00
C LYS A 8 1.60 11.76 -5.34
N LEU A 9 1.59 11.72 -4.01
CA LEU A 9 1.96 10.53 -3.26
C LEU A 9 1.00 9.37 -3.53
N THR A 10 -0.30 9.69 -3.58
CA THR A 10 -1.34 8.70 -3.87
C THR A 10 -1.17 8.14 -5.27
N LEU A 11 -0.88 8.98 -6.27
CA LEU A 11 -0.66 8.54 -7.63
C LEU A 11 0.54 7.58 -7.73
N ILE A 12 1.64 7.88 -7.04
CA ILE A 12 2.82 7.01 -7.00
C ILE A 12 2.50 5.67 -6.35
N CYS A 13 1.83 5.66 -5.19
CA CYS A 13 1.42 4.42 -4.52
C CYS A 13 0.46 3.59 -5.38
N VAL A 14 -0.45 4.23 -6.11
CA VAL A 14 -1.37 3.55 -7.04
C VAL A 14 -0.60 2.98 -8.23
N ILE A 15 0.34 3.71 -8.82
CA ILE A 15 1.16 3.22 -9.94
C ILE A 15 1.99 2.00 -9.49
N ILE A 16 2.66 2.08 -8.34
CA ILE A 16 3.42 0.95 -7.78
C ILE A 16 2.48 -0.23 -7.52
N GLY A 17 1.32 0.02 -6.92
CA GLY A 17 0.30 -0.99 -6.69
C GLY A 17 -0.12 -1.67 -8.00
N VAL A 18 -0.45 -0.90 -9.03
CA VAL A 18 -0.87 -1.41 -10.35
C VAL A 18 0.24 -2.20 -11.03
N ILE A 19 1.49 -1.73 -11.01
CA ILE A 19 2.64 -2.47 -11.55
C ILE A 19 2.74 -3.84 -10.88
N ILE A 20 2.59 -3.88 -9.56
CA ILE A 20 2.63 -5.13 -8.80
C ILE A 20 1.42 -6.00 -9.15
N ILE A 21 0.20 -5.46 -9.26
CA ILE A 21 -1.00 -6.23 -9.69
C ILE A 21 -0.76 -6.88 -11.05
N VAL A 22 -0.16 -6.15 -12.00
CA VAL A 22 0.11 -6.68 -13.35
C VAL A 22 1.13 -7.82 -13.31
N ILE A 23 2.17 -7.70 -12.47
CA ILE A 23 3.20 -8.74 -12.31
C ILE A 23 2.66 -9.96 -11.55
N THR A 24 1.95 -9.74 -10.43
CA THR A 24 1.49 -10.80 -9.54
C THR A 24 0.13 -11.36 -9.93
N ARG A 25 -0.56 -10.75 -10.90
CA ARG A 25 -1.94 -11.05 -11.34
C ARG A 25 -2.94 -11.19 -10.19
N THR A 26 -2.70 -10.43 -9.11
CA THR A 26 -3.43 -10.55 -7.85
C THR A 26 -3.65 -9.16 -7.27
N VAL A 27 -4.92 -8.73 -7.31
CA VAL A 27 -5.33 -7.39 -6.87
C VAL A 27 -4.99 -7.16 -5.39
N SER A 28 -5.16 -8.19 -4.56
CA SER A 28 -4.86 -8.12 -3.13
C SER A 28 -3.37 -7.89 -2.85
N LEU A 29 -2.49 -8.58 -3.56
CA LEU A 29 -1.03 -8.46 -3.40
C LEU A 29 -0.56 -7.04 -3.73
N GLY A 30 -1.08 -6.47 -4.82
CA GLY A 30 -0.75 -5.12 -5.22
C GLY A 30 -1.23 -4.05 -4.25
N SER A 31 -2.40 -4.20 -3.62
CA SER A 31 -2.83 -3.30 -2.55
C SER A 31 -1.99 -3.44 -1.29
N ILE A 32 -1.63 -4.66 -0.88
CA ILE A 32 -0.81 -4.91 0.32
C ILE A 32 0.59 -4.32 0.11
N LEU A 33 1.23 -4.63 -1.02
CA LEU A 33 2.57 -4.13 -1.31
C LEU A 33 2.54 -2.62 -1.56
N GLY A 34 1.57 -2.09 -2.31
CA GLY A 34 1.38 -0.66 -2.50
C GLY A 34 1.24 0.11 -1.18
N MET A 35 0.56 -0.49 -0.17
CA MET A 35 0.45 0.10 1.16
C MET A 35 1.68 -0.14 2.05
N ALA A 36 2.39 -1.26 1.89
CA ALA A 36 3.69 -1.48 2.53
C ALA A 36 4.75 -0.48 2.02
N PHE A 37 4.66 -0.09 0.76
CA PHE A 37 5.52 0.94 0.16
C PHE A 37 5.08 2.38 0.50
N ALA A 38 3.86 2.60 0.97
CA ALA A 38 3.36 3.95 1.31
C ALA A 38 4.25 4.73 2.30
N PRO A 39 4.73 4.17 3.44
CA PRO A 39 5.66 4.88 4.33
C PRO A 39 7.02 5.15 3.66
N PHE A 40 7.49 4.27 2.77
CA PHE A 40 8.72 4.47 2.00
C PHE A 40 8.59 5.65 1.02
N VAL A 41 7.47 5.71 0.28
CA VAL A 41 7.18 6.81 -0.63
C VAL A 41 7.01 8.13 0.15
N ALA A 42 6.38 8.08 1.33
CA ALA A 42 6.28 9.24 2.23
C ALA A 42 7.65 9.77 2.66
N ILE A 43 8.59 8.89 3.02
CA ILE A 43 9.97 9.29 3.37
C ILE A 43 10.68 10.01 2.21
N ILE A 44 10.50 9.52 0.98
CA ILE A 44 11.22 10.04 -0.20
C ILE A 44 10.61 11.35 -0.70
N PHE A 45 9.27 11.45 -0.74
CA PHE A 45 8.55 12.55 -1.38
C PHE A 45 8.06 13.64 -0.43
N ILE A 46 7.93 13.38 0.87
CA ILE A 46 7.47 14.39 1.84
C ILE A 46 8.67 14.92 2.63
N ARG A 47 9.07 16.15 2.31
CA ARG A 47 9.94 16.96 3.17
C ARG A 47 9.29 18.32 3.45
N PRO A 48 9.25 18.78 4.72
CA PRO A 48 9.79 18.14 5.91
C PRO A 48 8.93 16.95 6.39
N LEU A 49 9.58 15.85 6.74
CA LEU A 49 8.90 14.67 7.29
C LEU A 49 8.58 14.94 8.77
N THR A 50 7.36 15.38 9.07
CA THR A 50 6.94 15.50 10.47
C THR A 50 6.76 14.11 11.07
N LEU A 51 7.30 13.87 12.26
CA LEU A 51 7.16 12.60 13.01
C LEU A 51 5.70 12.09 13.08
N ASN A 52 4.76 13.02 13.25
CA ASN A 52 3.32 12.74 13.26
C ASN A 52 2.82 12.14 11.93
N PHE A 53 3.34 12.64 10.80
CA PHE A 53 2.96 12.15 9.47
C PHE A 53 3.51 10.76 9.23
N PHE A 54 4.75 10.50 9.66
CA PHE A 54 5.36 9.18 9.59
C PHE A 54 4.57 8.15 10.41
N LEU A 55 4.26 8.47 11.67
CA LEU A 55 3.43 7.63 12.54
C LEU A 55 2.04 7.36 11.93
N PHE A 56 1.42 8.39 11.33
CA PHE A 56 0.14 8.24 10.64
C PHE A 56 0.22 7.30 9.43
N THR A 57 1.26 7.44 8.59
CA THR A 57 1.47 6.53 7.44
C THR A 57 1.77 5.10 7.87
N LEU A 58 2.54 4.91 8.94
CA LEU A 58 2.84 3.61 9.53
C LEU A 58 1.59 2.95 10.12
N PHE A 59 0.76 3.74 10.81
CA PHE A 59 -0.51 3.28 11.35
C PHE A 59 -1.47 2.85 10.23
N LEU A 60 -1.60 3.67 9.18
CA LEU A 60 -2.43 3.34 8.01
C LEU A 60 -1.93 2.09 7.27
N ALA A 61 -0.62 1.95 7.08
CA ALA A 61 -0.02 0.76 6.49
C ALA A 61 -0.34 -0.49 7.33
N SER A 62 -0.14 -0.41 8.65
CA SER A 62 -0.44 -1.50 9.57
C SER A 62 -1.92 -1.87 9.57
N MET A 63 -2.82 -0.89 9.71
CA MET A 63 -4.28 -1.09 9.65
C MET A 63 -4.73 -1.77 8.36
N SER A 64 -4.14 -1.39 7.23
CA SER A 64 -4.47 -2.03 5.96
C SER A 64 -3.97 -3.46 5.86
N ILE A 65 -2.72 -3.71 6.29
CA ILE A 65 -2.19 -5.08 6.35
C ILE A 65 -3.11 -5.95 7.23
N PHE A 66 -3.53 -5.44 8.39
CA PHE A 66 -4.48 -6.11 9.27
C PHE A 66 -5.85 -6.35 8.62
N ARG A 67 -6.33 -5.42 7.78
CA ARG A 67 -7.59 -5.57 7.05
C ARG A 67 -7.49 -6.61 5.93
N HIS A 68 -6.31 -6.78 5.34
CA HIS A 68 -6.06 -7.73 4.26
C HIS A 68 -5.46 -9.06 4.74
N LYS A 69 -5.36 -9.32 6.04
CA LYS A 69 -4.87 -10.59 6.60
C LYS A 69 -5.58 -11.83 6.02
N ASP A 70 -6.88 -11.73 5.77
CA ASP A 70 -7.67 -12.81 5.17
C ASP A 70 -7.32 -13.01 3.69
N ASN A 71 -7.00 -11.95 2.96
CA ASN A 71 -6.50 -12.02 1.58
C ASN A 71 -5.07 -12.56 1.54
N ILE A 72 -4.19 -12.16 2.47
CA ILE A 72 -2.84 -12.73 2.64
C ILE A 72 -2.94 -14.23 2.90
N LYS A 73 -3.87 -14.65 3.77
CA LYS A 73 -4.09 -16.06 4.08
C LYS A 73 -4.57 -16.86 2.87
N ARG A 74 -5.43 -16.27 2.02
CA ARG A 74 -5.88 -16.89 0.76
C ARG A 74 -4.77 -16.93 -0.29
N LEU A 75 -3.95 -15.88 -0.36
CA LEU A 75 -2.79 -15.78 -1.23
C LEU A 75 -1.73 -16.84 -0.90
N ILE A 76 -1.36 -16.98 0.37
CA ILE A 76 -0.41 -18.00 0.85
C ILE A 76 -0.95 -19.41 0.55
N LYS A 77 -2.26 -19.60 0.67
CA LYS A 77 -2.91 -20.87 0.33
C LYS A 77 -3.09 -21.08 -1.19
N GLY A 78 -2.73 -20.11 -2.03
CA GLY A 78 -2.84 -20.20 -3.49
C GLY A 78 -4.28 -20.26 -4.01
N ILE A 79 -5.28 -19.90 -3.19
CA ILE A 79 -6.72 -20.00 -3.51
C ILE A 79 -7.32 -18.66 -3.94
N GLU A 80 -6.51 -17.61 -4.05
CA GLU A 80 -7.02 -16.35 -4.59
C GLU A 80 -7.24 -16.46 -6.10
N ASN A 81 -8.40 -15.96 -6.54
CA ASN A 81 -8.69 -15.73 -7.94
C ASN A 81 -7.64 -14.78 -8.50
N LYS A 82 -6.72 -15.35 -9.27
CA LYS A 82 -5.85 -14.58 -10.15
C LYS A 82 -6.74 -13.91 -11.18
N PHE A 83 -6.55 -12.61 -11.36
CA PHE A 83 -7.14 -11.90 -12.49
C PHE A 83 -6.42 -12.32 -13.79
#